data_AF-A0A6C2U261-F1
#
_entry.id   AF-A0A6C2U261-F1
#
_cell.length_a   1.000
_cell.length_b   1.000
_cell.length_c   1.000
_cell.angle_alpha   90.00
_cell.angle_beta   90.00
_cell.angle_gamma   90.00
#
_symmetry.space_group_name_H-M   'P 1'
#
loop_
_entity.id
_entity.type
_entity.pdbx_description
1 polymer ?
#
loop_
_entity_poly.entity_id
_entity_poly.type
_entity_poly.pdbx_seq_one_letter_code
_entity_poly.pdbx_strand_id
1 'polypeptide(L)'
;MIWNTKELIGLGVGGAEPRVDLYSPEDLSHAVSTYPSANGSIYAFDYSPDGTGMVIGNRNGDVDTLRLADPTSLYSGEWSAQALPHRVAGVTQLIWTSMDAVCILNESGAGWCCNPNSEASFMSFMETGSRRLAALCRTEGDEILGFAEDGTLLAWRNGEWESPECFHGNPPCWNNLHARPIHWSAAGAIIYVSPGRRLSVLDAASMEPHSNAPDTCATDCISADDNFLLAVDAGTRSARLWDSGFKAIRRIGGLPRDLVQCVLLDTEQHSALAVDKAGNALLLDLSAHKARVVSRLPGSDYRVCTARPRKVRQAAHEQRIHAEATQVAQEALSAIGRGEVEGRSLDALDAAGYGHVSYALRASVAEKDNDLAEAIRLTRMQVDSLPPDNPFSAGSLQRYRRLLSEAGLLPLSGQDGPGAHPCGSQNRDAPHLEVMAMPGTMETLCECATAAGIPVTGCWHIKSLSAINCGGTQVAPTRFAAKYNDVGRAPMACPATMRLGNTSPSSVRQAVLFPMEQGSSISLILGFESKGGFSAVEPIVVFSPVPVSDGTSVAGRNVQMLADYHHLMGSDATKARLAELIRTSTHVLRRIITESRSLCFRKGEVK
;
A
#
# COMPACT_ATOMS: atom_id res chain seq x y z
N MET A 1 12.09 -19.03 5.78
CA MET A 1 10.79 -18.51 5.31
C MET A 1 9.77 -19.11 6.27
N ILE A 2 9.39 -18.32 7.28
CA ILE A 2 8.50 -18.75 8.37
C ILE A 2 7.09 -18.41 7.91
N TRP A 3 6.21 -19.40 8.00
CA TRP A 3 4.82 -19.30 7.58
C TRP A 3 4.16 -18.33 8.55
N ASN A 4 3.78 -17.15 8.07
CA ASN A 4 3.34 -16.08 8.93
C ASN A 4 1.82 -15.90 8.85
N THR A 5 1.06 -16.99 8.74
CA THR A 5 -0.39 -16.98 8.89
C THR A 5 -0.73 -17.95 10.01
N LYS A 6 -1.37 -17.48 11.09
CA LYS A 6 -1.83 -18.31 12.21
C LYS A 6 -3.04 -19.17 11.80
N GLU A 7 -2.95 -19.93 10.73
CA GLU A 7 -4.11 -20.67 10.21
C GLU A 7 -4.43 -21.86 11.10
N LEU A 8 -5.59 -21.86 11.78
CA LEU A 8 -6.02 -23.08 12.44
C LEU A 8 -6.37 -24.13 11.39
N ILE A 9 -5.62 -25.23 11.40
CA ILE A 9 -5.87 -26.39 10.58
C ILE A 9 -6.60 -27.41 11.44
N GLY A 10 -7.76 -27.87 10.96
CA GLY A 10 -8.53 -28.88 11.67
C GLY A 10 -8.20 -30.29 11.18
N LEU A 11 -8.19 -31.22 12.12
CA LEU A 11 -7.98 -32.64 11.88
C LEU A 11 -8.97 -33.49 12.67
N GLY A 12 -9.80 -34.24 11.96
CA GLY A 12 -10.70 -35.23 12.56
C GLY A 12 -9.97 -36.54 12.83
N VAL A 13 -9.97 -36.95 14.10
CA VAL A 13 -9.32 -38.16 14.60
C VAL A 13 -10.34 -39.27 14.78
N GLY A 14 -9.97 -40.47 14.33
CA GLY A 14 -10.73 -41.69 14.56
C GLY A 14 -10.12 -42.60 15.63
N GLY A 15 -10.51 -43.88 15.62
CA GLY A 15 -9.96 -44.89 16.51
C GLY A 15 -10.57 -44.86 17.92
N ALA A 16 -9.75 -45.19 18.92
CA ALA A 16 -10.19 -45.35 20.31
C ALA A 16 -10.44 -44.02 21.04
N GLU A 17 -9.79 -42.94 20.60
CA GLU A 17 -9.89 -41.60 21.20
C GLU A 17 -10.32 -40.58 20.14
N PRO A 18 -11.57 -40.68 19.64
CA PRO A 18 -12.03 -39.80 18.59
C PRO A 18 -12.15 -38.36 19.09
N ARG A 19 -11.66 -37.42 18.28
CA ARG A 19 -11.59 -36.00 18.63
C ARG A 19 -11.31 -35.14 17.41
N VAL A 20 -11.31 -33.83 17.59
CA VAL A 20 -10.76 -32.88 16.63
C VAL A 20 -9.52 -32.25 17.21
N ASP A 21 -8.40 -32.35 16.50
CA ASP A 21 -7.17 -31.64 16.82
C ASP A 21 -7.10 -30.37 15.96
N LEU A 22 -6.87 -29.21 16.58
CA LEU A 22 -6.64 -27.94 15.91
C LEU A 22 -5.16 -27.56 16.02
N TYR A 23 -4.49 -27.34 14.90
CA TYR A 23 -3.07 -26.98 14.86
C TYR A 23 -2.87 -25.56 14.34
N SER A 24 -1.85 -24.87 14.86
CA SER A 24 -1.31 -23.65 14.25
C SER A 24 -0.21 -24.03 13.26
N PRO A 25 -0.05 -23.36 12.11
CA PRO A 25 1.00 -23.68 11.16
C PRO A 25 2.37 -23.20 11.66
N GLU A 26 2.37 -22.25 12.60
CA GLU A 26 3.57 -21.73 13.27
C GLU A 26 4.15 -22.78 14.25
N ASP A 27 3.27 -23.60 14.84
CA ASP A 27 3.66 -24.66 15.76
C ASP A 27 2.83 -25.92 15.53
N LEU A 28 3.41 -26.84 14.75
CA LEU A 28 2.85 -28.15 14.45
C LEU A 28 3.28 -29.23 15.45
N SER A 29 4.05 -28.86 16.49
CA SER A 29 4.56 -29.82 17.48
C SER A 29 3.46 -30.30 18.43
N HIS A 30 2.40 -29.53 18.61
CA HIS A 30 1.26 -29.87 19.44
C HIS A 30 -0.02 -29.22 18.89
N ALA A 31 -1.17 -29.82 19.19
CA ALA A 31 -2.46 -29.20 18.91
C ALA A 31 -2.66 -28.03 19.87
N VAL A 32 -3.07 -26.88 19.33
CA VAL A 32 -3.44 -25.68 20.09
C VAL A 32 -4.73 -25.94 20.89
N SER A 33 -5.61 -26.77 20.35
CA SER A 33 -6.81 -27.21 21.05
C SER A 33 -7.24 -28.60 20.57
N THR A 34 -7.90 -29.33 21.46
CA THR A 34 -8.40 -30.68 21.19
C THR A 34 -9.82 -30.83 21.73
N TYR A 35 -10.74 -31.32 20.88
CA TYR A 35 -12.15 -31.49 21.20
C TYR A 35 -12.55 -32.96 21.15
N PRO A 36 -12.75 -33.64 22.29
CA PRO A 36 -13.16 -35.03 22.29
C PRO A 36 -14.54 -35.19 21.65
N SER A 37 -14.72 -36.23 20.83
CA SER A 37 -16.04 -36.67 20.38
C SER A 37 -16.53 -37.77 21.30
N ALA A 38 -17.71 -37.60 21.90
CA ALA A 38 -18.21 -38.54 22.89
C ALA A 38 -18.44 -39.95 22.32
N ASN A 39 -18.72 -40.06 21.01
CA ASN A 39 -19.45 -41.20 20.49
C ASN A 39 -18.91 -41.78 19.19
N GLY A 40 -17.79 -41.35 18.62
CA GLY A 40 -17.24 -42.05 17.46
C GLY A 40 -16.23 -41.26 16.65
N SER A 41 -15.53 -41.98 15.76
CA SER A 41 -14.53 -41.40 14.85
C SER A 41 -15.11 -40.26 14.01
N ILE A 42 -14.37 -39.16 13.91
CA ILE A 42 -14.75 -37.98 13.11
C ILE A 42 -14.45 -38.24 11.64
N TYR A 43 -15.45 -38.12 10.77
CA TYR A 43 -15.32 -38.34 9.32
C TYR A 43 -15.71 -37.11 8.49
N ALA A 44 -16.49 -36.21 9.07
CA ALA A 44 -16.91 -34.97 8.44
C ALA A 44 -16.71 -33.81 9.40
N PHE A 45 -16.26 -32.69 8.88
CA PHE A 45 -16.36 -31.40 9.54
C PHE A 45 -16.19 -30.29 8.50
N ASP A 46 -16.72 -29.12 8.81
CA ASP A 46 -16.67 -27.92 7.96
C ASP A 46 -16.67 -26.65 8.83
N TYR A 47 -16.14 -25.54 8.30
CA TYR A 47 -16.14 -24.25 8.96
C TYR A 47 -17.34 -23.40 8.53
N SER A 48 -17.83 -22.57 9.44
CA SER A 48 -18.75 -21.49 9.08
C SER A 48 -18.11 -20.53 8.06
N PRO A 49 -18.92 -19.84 7.23
CA PRO A 49 -18.40 -18.89 6.25
C PRO A 49 -17.48 -17.81 6.83
N ASP A 50 -17.72 -17.37 8.07
CA ASP A 50 -16.90 -16.41 8.80
C ASP A 50 -15.73 -17.04 9.60
N GLY A 51 -15.64 -18.38 9.61
CA GLY A 51 -14.61 -19.14 10.29
C GLY A 51 -14.66 -19.13 11.82
N THR A 52 -15.73 -18.57 12.41
CA THR A 52 -15.92 -18.47 13.87
C THR A 52 -16.59 -19.71 14.47
N GLY A 53 -17.22 -20.52 13.64
CA GLY A 53 -17.86 -21.78 13.97
C GLY A 53 -17.31 -22.94 13.15
N MET A 54 -17.51 -24.15 13.67
CA MET A 54 -17.18 -25.41 13.00
C MET A 54 -18.27 -26.44 13.33
N VAL A 55 -18.66 -27.24 12.35
CA VAL A 55 -19.54 -28.39 12.56
C VAL A 55 -18.73 -29.66 12.41
N ILE A 56 -18.92 -30.63 13.30
CA ILE A 56 -18.21 -31.90 13.31
C ILE A 56 -19.22 -33.03 13.29
N GLY A 57 -18.97 -34.07 12.52
CA GLY A 57 -19.86 -35.19 12.29
C GLY A 57 -19.10 -36.50 12.43
N ASN A 58 -19.66 -37.41 13.23
CA ASN A 58 -19.02 -38.68 13.54
C ASN A 58 -19.67 -39.88 12.83
N ARG A 59 -18.98 -41.02 12.86
CA ARG A 59 -19.45 -42.30 12.29
C ARG A 59 -20.76 -42.79 12.87
N ASN A 60 -21.09 -42.35 14.08
CA ASN A 60 -22.28 -42.76 14.79
C ASN A 60 -23.49 -41.88 14.48
N GLY A 61 -23.32 -40.83 13.68
CA GLY A 61 -24.39 -39.94 13.26
C GLY A 61 -24.65 -38.76 14.18
N ASP A 62 -23.77 -38.53 15.16
CA ASP A 62 -23.84 -37.32 15.98
C ASP A 62 -23.16 -36.17 15.25
N VAL A 63 -23.75 -34.99 15.40
CA VAL A 63 -23.22 -33.74 14.86
C VAL A 63 -23.10 -32.75 16.00
N ASP A 64 -21.89 -32.24 16.22
CA ASP A 64 -21.63 -31.18 17.20
C ASP A 64 -21.26 -29.89 16.47
N THR A 65 -21.66 -28.77 17.05
CA THR A 65 -21.25 -27.43 16.64
C THR A 65 -20.24 -26.91 17.65
N LEU A 66 -19.13 -26.40 17.15
CA LEU A 66 -18.07 -25.77 17.94
C LEU A 66 -18.07 -24.29 17.58
N ARG A 67 -18.10 -23.39 18.57
CA ARG A 67 -18.08 -21.94 18.35
C ARG A 67 -17.00 -21.27 19.18
N LEU A 68 -16.33 -20.28 18.62
CA LEU A 68 -15.45 -19.42 19.39
C LEU A 68 -16.26 -18.57 20.37
N ALA A 69 -15.84 -18.56 21.64
CA ALA A 69 -16.42 -17.69 22.66
C ALA A 69 -16.18 -16.20 22.35
N ASP A 70 -15.02 -15.89 21.76
CA ASP A 70 -14.67 -14.57 21.25
C ASP A 70 -14.33 -14.67 19.75
N PRO A 71 -15.21 -14.18 18.86
CA PRO A 71 -14.97 -14.15 17.41
C PRO A 71 -13.71 -13.38 17.01
N THR A 72 -13.22 -12.46 17.85
CA THR A 72 -12.01 -11.68 17.60
C THR A 72 -10.73 -12.45 17.96
N SER A 73 -10.85 -13.45 18.84
CA SER A 73 -9.74 -14.33 19.25
C SER A 73 -9.67 -15.58 18.39
N LEU A 74 -9.56 -15.39 17.07
CA LEU A 74 -9.58 -16.47 16.08
C LEU A 74 -8.52 -17.57 16.32
N TYR A 75 -7.46 -17.31 17.09
CA TYR A 75 -6.30 -18.19 17.22
C TYR A 75 -6.13 -18.83 18.61
N SER A 76 -6.72 -18.23 19.64
CA SER A 76 -6.55 -18.62 21.04
C SER A 76 -7.87 -18.65 21.81
N GLY A 77 -8.99 -18.43 21.12
CA GLY A 77 -10.30 -18.45 21.73
C GLY A 77 -10.65 -19.84 22.23
N GLU A 78 -11.30 -19.88 23.39
CA GLU A 78 -11.97 -21.08 23.87
C GLU A 78 -13.15 -21.38 22.93
N TRP A 79 -13.30 -22.65 22.56
CA TRP A 79 -14.47 -23.08 21.79
C TRP A 79 -15.49 -23.74 22.72
N SER A 80 -16.74 -23.36 22.56
CA SER A 80 -17.88 -24.02 23.18
C SER A 80 -18.45 -25.08 22.24
N ALA A 81 -18.74 -26.25 22.78
CA ALA A 81 -19.34 -27.35 22.05
C ALA A 81 -20.83 -27.47 22.37
N GLN A 82 -21.65 -27.64 21.34
CA GLN A 82 -23.09 -27.89 21.45
C GLN A 82 -23.47 -29.01 20.48
N ALA A 83 -23.93 -30.13 21.03
CA ALA A 83 -24.47 -31.23 20.26
C ALA A 83 -25.81 -30.84 19.63
N LEU A 84 -26.02 -31.24 18.37
CA LEU A 84 -27.33 -31.14 17.75
C LEU A 84 -28.29 -32.20 18.33
N PRO A 85 -29.57 -31.87 18.52
CA PRO A 85 -30.52 -32.73 19.25
C PRO A 85 -30.88 -34.03 18.51
N HIS A 86 -30.57 -34.12 17.21
CA HIS A 86 -30.95 -35.24 16.37
C HIS A 86 -29.75 -36.04 15.90
N ARG A 87 -29.86 -37.36 16.02
CA ARG A 87 -28.88 -38.32 15.53
C ARG A 87 -29.33 -38.88 14.19
N VAL A 88 -28.42 -38.89 13.22
CA VAL A 88 -28.64 -39.49 11.89
C VAL A 88 -27.90 -40.83 11.76
N ALA A 89 -27.89 -41.45 10.57
CA ALA A 89 -26.89 -42.47 10.26
C ALA A 89 -25.49 -41.85 10.20
N GLY A 90 -24.42 -42.65 10.12
CA GLY A 90 -23.04 -42.14 10.14
C GLY A 90 -22.80 -40.97 9.18
N VAL A 91 -22.19 -39.88 9.67
CA VAL A 91 -22.04 -38.65 8.89
C VAL A 91 -20.87 -38.78 7.92
N THR A 92 -21.12 -38.57 6.64
CA THR A 92 -20.11 -38.65 5.57
C THR A 92 -19.66 -37.28 5.08
N GLN A 93 -20.55 -36.29 5.11
CA GLN A 93 -20.24 -34.92 4.72
C GLN A 93 -21.06 -33.91 5.51
N LEU A 94 -20.42 -32.78 5.83
CA LEU A 94 -21.05 -31.60 6.39
C LEU A 94 -20.70 -30.42 5.49
N ILE A 95 -21.68 -29.55 5.26
CA ILE A 95 -21.49 -28.30 4.51
C ILE A 95 -22.18 -27.17 5.24
N TRP A 96 -21.43 -26.15 5.60
CA TRP A 96 -22.00 -24.92 6.12
C TRP A 96 -22.45 -24.04 4.95
N THR A 97 -23.76 -23.86 4.75
CA THR A 97 -24.30 -23.20 3.56
C THR A 97 -24.34 -21.69 3.74
N SER A 98 -24.82 -21.25 4.90
CA SER A 98 -24.95 -19.86 5.34
C SER A 98 -24.75 -19.81 6.86
N MET A 99 -24.66 -18.62 7.47
CA MET A 99 -24.51 -18.51 8.93
C MET A 99 -25.58 -19.28 9.73
N ASP A 100 -26.74 -19.55 9.12
CA ASP A 100 -27.91 -20.16 9.75
C ASP A 100 -28.27 -21.56 9.22
N ALA A 101 -27.43 -22.18 8.39
CA ALA A 101 -27.77 -23.48 7.83
C ALA A 101 -26.55 -24.38 7.61
N VAL A 102 -26.69 -25.63 8.06
CA VAL A 102 -25.73 -26.72 7.89
C VAL A 102 -26.44 -27.89 7.24
N CYS A 103 -25.92 -28.33 6.11
CA CYS A 103 -26.34 -29.54 5.44
C CYS A 103 -25.52 -30.74 5.90
N ILE A 104 -26.20 -31.85 6.14
CA ILE A 104 -25.66 -33.11 6.65
C ILE A 104 -25.98 -34.20 5.63
N LEU A 105 -24.94 -34.88 5.15
CA LEU A 105 -25.07 -36.11 4.37
C LEU A 105 -24.62 -37.29 5.23
N ASN A 106 -25.40 -38.37 5.18
CA ASN A 106 -25.09 -39.59 5.92
C ASN A 106 -24.81 -40.80 5.01
N GLU A 107 -24.35 -41.91 5.61
CA GLU A 107 -23.99 -43.16 4.93
C GLU A 107 -25.17 -43.81 4.16
N SER A 108 -26.42 -43.49 4.51
CA SER A 108 -27.59 -44.00 3.79
C SER A 108 -27.85 -43.24 2.48
N GLY A 109 -27.19 -42.10 2.28
CA GLY A 109 -27.40 -41.17 1.17
C GLY A 109 -28.56 -40.19 1.40
N ALA A 110 -28.99 -40.02 2.65
CA ALA A 110 -30.02 -39.05 3.02
C ALA A 110 -29.38 -37.70 3.38
N GLY A 111 -29.96 -36.62 2.83
CA GLY A 111 -29.58 -35.23 3.11
C GLY A 111 -30.52 -34.59 4.14
N TRP A 112 -29.94 -33.84 5.05
CA TRP A 112 -30.66 -33.05 6.07
C TRP A 112 -30.10 -31.64 6.11
N CYS A 113 -30.92 -30.67 6.47
CA CYS A 113 -30.48 -29.31 6.79
C CYS A 113 -30.99 -28.89 8.16
N CYS A 114 -30.19 -28.15 8.92
CA CYS A 114 -30.60 -27.60 10.21
C CYS A 114 -29.94 -26.25 10.46
N ASN A 115 -30.52 -25.44 11.36
CA ASN A 115 -29.89 -24.22 11.82
C ASN A 115 -29.05 -24.50 13.07
N PRO A 116 -27.71 -24.39 13.03
CA PRO A 116 -26.84 -24.70 14.16
C PRO A 116 -26.87 -23.66 15.28
N ASN A 117 -27.54 -22.51 15.10
CA ASN A 117 -27.67 -21.44 16.10
C ASN A 117 -28.98 -21.50 16.89
N SER A 118 -29.96 -22.28 16.41
CA SER A 118 -31.29 -22.35 17.01
C SER A 118 -31.30 -23.34 18.18
N GLU A 119 -31.89 -23.00 19.32
CA GLU A 119 -32.14 -24.01 20.38
C GLU A 119 -33.22 -25.02 19.96
N ALA A 120 -34.10 -24.60 19.06
CA ALA A 120 -35.16 -25.43 18.48
C ALA A 120 -34.78 -25.92 17.07
N SER A 121 -33.51 -26.24 16.80
CA SER A 121 -33.05 -26.71 15.48
C SER A 121 -33.88 -27.88 14.97
N PHE A 122 -34.90 -27.59 14.16
CA PHE A 122 -35.60 -28.62 13.41
C PHE A 122 -34.69 -29.07 12.27
N MET A 123 -34.48 -30.38 12.15
CA MET A 123 -33.88 -30.93 10.94
C MET A 123 -34.93 -31.00 9.84
N SER A 124 -34.68 -30.28 8.75
CA SER A 124 -35.45 -30.41 7.52
C SER A 124 -34.82 -31.49 6.65
N PHE A 125 -35.63 -32.41 6.16
CA PHE A 125 -35.18 -33.40 5.18
C PHE A 125 -35.00 -32.72 3.81
N MET A 126 -33.96 -33.09 3.08
CA MET A 126 -33.75 -32.64 1.70
C MET A 126 -34.44 -33.64 0.77
N GLU A 127 -35.53 -33.24 0.11
CA GLU A 127 -36.30 -34.10 -0.78
C GLU A 127 -35.45 -34.52 -1.99
N THR A 128 -35.29 -35.83 -2.21
CA THR A 128 -34.48 -36.37 -3.32
C THR A 128 -35.28 -37.15 -4.36
N GLY A 129 -36.59 -37.32 -4.15
CA GLY A 129 -37.43 -38.17 -4.98
C GLY A 129 -36.97 -39.62 -5.00
N SER A 130 -36.65 -40.18 -3.82
CA SER A 130 -36.12 -41.54 -3.58
C SER A 130 -34.66 -41.82 -4.00
N ARG A 131 -33.93 -40.80 -4.47
CA ARG A 131 -32.51 -40.94 -4.86
C ARG A 131 -31.60 -40.92 -3.64
N ARG A 132 -30.53 -41.72 -3.70
CA ARG A 132 -29.46 -41.72 -2.70
C ARG A 132 -28.36 -40.74 -3.13
N LEU A 133 -28.03 -39.82 -2.24
CA LEU A 133 -26.95 -38.85 -2.45
C LEU A 133 -25.59 -39.48 -2.13
N ALA A 134 -24.62 -39.24 -3.01
CA ALA A 134 -23.24 -39.66 -2.84
C ALA A 134 -22.34 -38.52 -2.33
N ALA A 135 -22.68 -37.27 -2.67
CA ALA A 135 -21.93 -36.09 -2.21
C ALA A 135 -22.79 -34.82 -2.26
N LEU A 136 -22.36 -33.80 -1.52
CA LEU A 136 -22.89 -32.45 -1.55
C LEU A 136 -21.81 -31.46 -2.03
N CYS A 137 -22.24 -30.32 -2.58
CA CYS A 137 -21.38 -29.19 -2.94
C CYS A 137 -22.10 -27.87 -2.63
N ARG A 138 -21.40 -26.91 -2.02
CA ARG A 138 -21.89 -25.52 -1.91
C ARG A 138 -21.49 -24.75 -3.16
N THR A 139 -22.42 -24.03 -3.77
CA THR A 139 -22.14 -23.09 -4.87
C THR A 139 -22.14 -21.64 -4.36
N GLU A 140 -21.93 -20.68 -5.25
CA GLU A 140 -22.18 -19.27 -4.92
C GLU A 140 -23.68 -18.98 -4.86
N GLY A 141 -24.12 -18.14 -3.92
CA GLY A 141 -25.53 -17.72 -3.80
C GLY A 141 -26.42 -18.56 -2.89
N ASP A 142 -25.86 -19.19 -1.84
CA ASP A 142 -26.58 -20.01 -0.85
C ASP A 142 -27.32 -21.23 -1.46
N GLU A 143 -26.83 -21.75 -2.57
CA GLU A 143 -27.35 -22.98 -3.19
C GLU A 143 -26.48 -24.19 -2.83
N ILE A 144 -27.14 -25.35 -2.72
CA ILE A 144 -26.52 -26.64 -2.45
C ILE A 144 -26.84 -27.58 -3.59
N LEU A 145 -25.80 -28.23 -4.09
CA LEU A 145 -25.91 -29.30 -5.06
C LEU A 145 -25.73 -30.65 -4.38
N GLY A 146 -26.61 -31.58 -4.70
CA GLY A 146 -26.54 -32.98 -4.32
C GLY A 146 -26.28 -33.85 -5.53
N PHE A 147 -25.24 -34.65 -5.45
CA PHE A 147 -24.87 -35.59 -6.49
C PHE A 147 -25.44 -36.95 -6.15
N ALA A 148 -26.44 -37.42 -6.90
CA ALA A 148 -27.04 -38.73 -6.69
C ALA A 148 -26.19 -39.86 -7.28
N GLU A 149 -26.32 -41.06 -6.70
CA GLU A 149 -25.64 -42.28 -7.18
C GLU A 149 -26.04 -42.65 -8.63
N ASP A 150 -27.22 -42.24 -9.08
CA ASP A 150 -27.75 -42.50 -10.43
C ASP A 150 -27.26 -41.49 -11.49
N GLY A 151 -26.50 -40.46 -11.09
CA GLY A 151 -26.00 -39.39 -11.97
C GLY A 151 -26.89 -38.15 -12.02
N THR A 152 -28.04 -38.16 -11.35
CA THR A 152 -28.86 -36.95 -11.22
C THR A 152 -28.16 -35.93 -10.33
N LEU A 153 -28.11 -34.68 -10.78
CA LEU A 153 -27.71 -33.54 -9.95
C LEU A 153 -28.97 -32.86 -9.44
N LEU A 154 -29.07 -32.66 -8.14
CA LEU A 154 -30.17 -31.99 -7.47
C LEU A 154 -29.68 -30.66 -6.92
N ALA A 155 -30.40 -29.57 -7.16
CA ALA A 155 -30.05 -28.25 -6.68
C ALA A 155 -31.14 -27.70 -5.76
N TRP A 156 -30.76 -27.29 -4.55
CA TRP A 156 -31.66 -26.64 -3.59
C TRP A 156 -31.17 -25.25 -3.25
N ARG A 157 -32.08 -24.30 -3.18
CA ARG A 157 -31.82 -23.00 -2.56
C ARG A 157 -31.96 -23.11 -1.05
N ASN A 158 -31.15 -22.36 -0.31
CA ASN A 158 -31.21 -22.36 1.14
C ASN A 158 -32.63 -22.02 1.63
N GLY A 159 -33.20 -22.92 2.44
CA GLY A 159 -34.57 -22.82 2.96
C GLY A 159 -35.64 -23.50 2.09
N GLU A 160 -35.32 -23.90 0.86
CA GLU A 160 -36.24 -24.55 -0.09
C GLU A 160 -35.84 -26.03 -0.32
N TRP A 161 -35.89 -26.84 0.74
CA TRP A 161 -35.38 -28.22 0.73
C TRP A 161 -36.31 -29.27 0.13
N GLU A 162 -37.57 -28.91 -0.15
CA GLU A 162 -38.62 -29.84 -0.60
C GLU A 162 -38.75 -29.93 -2.13
N SER A 163 -38.10 -29.04 -2.88
CA SER A 163 -38.30 -28.92 -4.33
C SER A 163 -36.99 -28.65 -5.07
N PRO A 164 -36.11 -29.66 -5.23
CA PRO A 164 -34.89 -29.47 -5.99
C PRO A 164 -35.14 -29.27 -7.47
N GLU A 165 -34.34 -28.41 -8.09
CA GLU A 165 -34.14 -28.47 -9.54
C GLU A 165 -33.30 -29.70 -9.89
N CYS A 166 -33.65 -30.37 -10.99
CA CYS A 166 -33.01 -31.62 -11.40
C CYS A 166 -32.27 -31.43 -12.72
N PHE A 167 -30.98 -31.79 -12.75
CA PHE A 167 -30.14 -31.77 -13.94
C PHE A 167 -29.58 -33.18 -14.22
N HIS A 168 -29.25 -33.42 -15.49
CA HIS A 168 -28.58 -34.66 -15.89
C HIS A 168 -27.06 -34.47 -15.83
N GLY A 169 -26.38 -35.32 -15.07
CA GLY A 169 -24.93 -35.31 -14.96
C GLY A 169 -24.33 -36.72 -14.98
N ASN A 170 -23.00 -36.79 -14.86
CA ASN A 170 -22.34 -38.05 -14.54
C ASN A 170 -22.33 -38.22 -13.02
N PRO A 171 -22.55 -39.43 -12.49
CA PRO A 171 -22.46 -39.66 -11.06
C PRO A 171 -21.03 -39.39 -10.56
N PRO A 172 -20.86 -39.00 -9.30
CA PRO A 172 -19.56 -38.97 -8.66
C PRO A 172 -19.07 -40.40 -8.38
N CYS A 173 -17.77 -40.57 -8.16
CA CYS A 173 -17.21 -41.85 -7.80
C CYS A 173 -17.57 -42.21 -6.34
N TRP A 174 -18.59 -43.05 -6.16
CA TRP A 174 -19.07 -43.54 -4.87
C TRP A 174 -18.00 -44.20 -3.98
N ASN A 175 -16.98 -44.83 -4.58
CA ASN A 175 -15.87 -45.46 -3.86
C ASN A 175 -14.88 -44.47 -3.25
N ASN A 176 -15.07 -43.17 -3.50
CA ASN A 176 -14.12 -42.15 -3.13
C ASN A 176 -14.78 -41.03 -2.31
N LEU A 177 -15.33 -41.40 -1.15
CA LEU A 177 -15.94 -40.50 -0.16
C LEU A 177 -15.07 -39.28 0.22
N HIS A 178 -13.76 -39.34 -0.06
CA HIS A 178 -12.80 -38.28 0.24
C HIS A 178 -12.63 -37.26 -0.91
N ALA A 179 -13.07 -37.58 -2.13
CA ALA A 179 -13.04 -36.68 -3.28
C ALA A 179 -14.33 -35.84 -3.35
N ARG A 180 -14.50 -34.95 -2.38
CA ARG A 180 -15.68 -34.08 -2.29
C ARG A 180 -15.75 -33.16 -3.52
N PRO A 181 -16.93 -33.02 -4.16
CA PRO A 181 -17.14 -31.97 -5.15
C PRO A 181 -16.86 -30.60 -4.56
N ILE A 182 -16.31 -29.71 -5.37
CA ILE A 182 -15.97 -28.34 -4.97
C ILE A 182 -16.49 -27.35 -6.02
N HIS A 183 -17.01 -26.22 -5.54
CA HIS A 183 -17.27 -25.07 -6.40
C HIS A 183 -16.00 -24.22 -6.48
N TRP A 184 -15.48 -24.07 -7.69
CA TRP A 184 -14.31 -23.26 -8.00
C TRP A 184 -14.75 -21.94 -8.64
N SER A 185 -15.03 -20.96 -7.77
CA SER A 185 -15.52 -19.62 -8.12
C SER A 185 -14.74 -18.95 -9.23
N ALA A 186 -13.41 -19.00 -9.17
CA ALA A 186 -12.52 -18.35 -10.14
C ALA A 186 -12.65 -18.89 -11.57
N ALA A 187 -13.07 -20.14 -11.72
CA ALA A 187 -13.36 -20.78 -13.00
C ALA A 187 -14.85 -20.82 -13.32
N GLY A 188 -15.72 -20.35 -12.41
CA GLY A 188 -17.18 -20.48 -12.52
C GLY A 188 -17.62 -21.93 -12.70
N ALA A 189 -16.98 -22.88 -12.01
CA ALA A 189 -17.11 -24.30 -12.31
C ALA A 189 -17.29 -25.18 -11.07
N ILE A 190 -17.95 -26.32 -11.24
CA ILE A 190 -18.06 -27.38 -10.23
C ILE A 190 -17.17 -28.53 -10.64
N ILE A 191 -16.26 -28.90 -9.74
CA ILE A 191 -15.24 -29.91 -9.97
C ILE A 191 -15.54 -31.12 -9.09
N TYR A 192 -15.53 -32.32 -9.67
CA TYR A 192 -15.69 -33.57 -8.92
C TYR A 192 -14.94 -34.72 -9.60
N VAL A 193 -14.83 -35.84 -8.90
CA VAL A 193 -14.24 -37.06 -9.45
C VAL A 193 -15.34 -38.02 -9.85
N SER A 194 -15.45 -38.34 -11.13
CA SER A 194 -16.41 -39.29 -11.70
C SER A 194 -15.88 -40.74 -11.72
N PRO A 195 -16.72 -41.76 -11.99
CA PRO A 195 -16.30 -43.15 -12.13
C PRO A 195 -15.06 -43.34 -13.02
N GLY A 196 -14.18 -44.23 -12.59
CA GLY A 196 -12.88 -44.41 -13.24
C GLY A 196 -11.82 -43.40 -12.82
N ARG A 197 -12.03 -42.67 -11.71
CA ARG A 197 -11.11 -41.68 -11.14
C ARG A 197 -10.87 -40.51 -12.10
N ARG A 198 -11.85 -40.12 -12.90
CA ARG A 198 -11.70 -39.04 -13.89
C ARG A 198 -12.12 -37.72 -13.26
N LEU A 199 -11.34 -36.67 -13.50
CA LEU A 199 -11.72 -35.32 -13.13
C LEU A 199 -12.83 -34.83 -14.07
N SER A 200 -13.95 -34.40 -13.51
CA SER A 200 -15.13 -33.90 -14.23
C SER A 200 -15.40 -32.45 -13.83
N VAL A 201 -15.84 -31.66 -14.82
CA VAL A 201 -16.03 -30.22 -14.69
C VAL A 201 -17.40 -29.87 -15.28
N LEU A 202 -18.22 -29.20 -14.49
CA LEU A 202 -19.48 -28.58 -14.93
C LEU A 202 -19.32 -27.08 -14.86
N ASP A 203 -19.93 -26.37 -15.80
CA ASP A 203 -20.16 -24.93 -15.68
C ASP A 203 -21.18 -24.67 -14.56
N ALA A 204 -20.85 -23.80 -13.61
CA ALA A 204 -21.66 -23.60 -12.42
C ALA A 204 -22.97 -22.84 -12.69
N ALA A 205 -23.09 -22.15 -13.84
CA ALA A 205 -24.30 -21.42 -14.20
C ALA A 205 -25.30 -22.28 -14.98
N SER A 206 -24.80 -23.12 -15.89
CA SER A 206 -25.62 -23.97 -16.77
C SER A 206 -25.75 -25.41 -16.29
N MET A 207 -24.91 -25.86 -15.36
CA MET A 207 -24.76 -27.26 -14.92
C MET A 207 -24.38 -28.23 -16.05
N GLU A 208 -23.93 -27.72 -17.19
CA GLU A 208 -23.52 -28.51 -18.35
C GLU A 208 -22.02 -28.85 -18.29
N PRO A 209 -21.58 -29.96 -18.91
CA PRO A 209 -20.17 -30.32 -19.00
C PRO A 209 -19.33 -29.22 -19.67
N HIS A 210 -18.24 -28.82 -19.01
CA HIS A 210 -17.36 -27.80 -19.57
C HIS A 210 -16.56 -28.36 -20.75
N SER A 211 -16.63 -27.70 -21.91
CA SER A 211 -15.95 -28.12 -23.15
C SER A 211 -14.41 -28.18 -23.07
N ASN A 212 -13.81 -27.41 -22.16
CA ASN A 212 -12.37 -27.33 -21.93
C ASN A 212 -11.93 -28.16 -20.71
N ALA A 213 -12.74 -29.15 -20.31
CA ALA A 213 -12.41 -29.97 -19.15
C ALA A 213 -11.02 -30.60 -19.29
N PRO A 214 -10.21 -30.59 -18.21
CA PRO A 214 -8.87 -31.14 -18.22
C PRO A 214 -8.86 -32.62 -18.62
N ASP A 215 -7.98 -32.96 -19.56
CA ASP A 215 -7.90 -34.30 -20.13
C ASP A 215 -7.55 -35.36 -19.07
N THR A 216 -8.12 -36.56 -19.25
CA THR A 216 -8.27 -37.66 -18.28
C THR A 216 -7.03 -37.91 -17.38
N CYS A 217 -6.99 -37.26 -16.21
CA CYS A 217 -6.07 -37.63 -15.14
C CYS A 217 -6.79 -38.46 -14.09
N ALA A 218 -6.19 -39.61 -13.74
CA ALA A 218 -6.62 -40.39 -12.59
C ALA A 218 -6.49 -39.50 -11.35
N THR A 219 -7.58 -39.30 -10.62
CA THR A 219 -7.66 -38.36 -9.49
C THR A 219 -8.33 -39.06 -8.30
N ASP A 220 -7.68 -39.00 -7.15
CA ASP A 220 -8.15 -39.56 -5.88
C ASP A 220 -8.67 -38.48 -4.94
N CYS A 221 -8.11 -37.27 -4.98
CA CYS A 221 -8.65 -36.15 -4.21
C CYS A 221 -8.40 -34.82 -4.93
N ILE A 222 -9.26 -33.85 -4.63
CA ILE A 222 -9.24 -32.51 -5.21
C ILE A 222 -9.33 -31.47 -4.11
N SER A 223 -8.72 -30.31 -4.35
CA SER A 223 -8.83 -29.12 -3.52
C SER A 223 -8.63 -27.90 -4.40
N ALA A 224 -9.40 -26.85 -4.20
CA ALA A 224 -9.26 -25.60 -4.94
C ALA A 224 -9.30 -24.40 -4.02
N ASP A 225 -8.76 -23.29 -4.51
CA ASP A 225 -8.91 -21.95 -3.95
C ASP A 225 -9.23 -20.94 -5.07
N ASP A 226 -9.13 -19.63 -4.80
CA ASP A 226 -9.47 -18.60 -5.80
C ASP A 226 -8.53 -18.57 -7.03
N ASN A 227 -7.42 -19.31 -7.04
CA ASN A 227 -6.43 -19.23 -8.11
C ASN A 227 -6.18 -20.58 -8.78
N PHE A 228 -6.17 -21.66 -7.99
CA PHE A 228 -5.70 -22.94 -8.44
C PHE A 228 -6.59 -24.10 -8.01
N LEU A 229 -6.60 -25.12 -8.85
CA LEU A 229 -7.14 -26.44 -8.55
C LEU A 229 -5.98 -27.43 -8.43
N LEU A 230 -5.88 -28.10 -7.29
CA LEU A 230 -5.01 -29.23 -7.05
C LEU A 230 -5.79 -30.53 -7.26
N ALA A 231 -5.32 -31.36 -8.20
CA ALA A 231 -5.80 -32.72 -8.40
C ALA A 231 -4.69 -33.71 -8.10
N VAL A 232 -4.94 -34.66 -7.19
CA VAL A 232 -3.96 -35.63 -6.70
C VAL A 232 -4.26 -37.02 -7.25
N ASP A 233 -3.23 -37.69 -7.78
CA ASP A 233 -3.21 -39.10 -8.13
C ASP A 233 -2.31 -39.85 -7.14
N ALA A 234 -2.92 -40.42 -6.10
CA ALA A 234 -2.22 -41.20 -5.08
C ALA A 234 -1.58 -42.47 -5.68
N GLY A 235 -2.19 -43.03 -6.75
CA GLY A 235 -1.67 -44.20 -7.45
C GLY A 235 -0.33 -43.94 -8.14
N THR A 236 -0.19 -42.81 -8.83
CA THR A 236 1.08 -42.41 -9.48
C THR A 236 1.96 -41.54 -8.59
N ARG A 237 1.51 -41.22 -7.37
CA ARG A 237 2.20 -40.33 -6.41
C ARG A 237 2.51 -38.98 -7.03
N SER A 238 1.55 -38.44 -7.78
CA SER A 238 1.69 -37.16 -8.45
C SER A 238 0.46 -36.29 -8.27
N ALA A 239 0.62 -34.99 -8.39
CA ALA A 239 -0.47 -34.03 -8.46
C ALA A 239 -0.28 -33.09 -9.64
N ARG A 240 -1.37 -32.45 -10.03
CA ARG A 240 -1.38 -31.37 -11.02
C ARG A 240 -2.03 -30.15 -10.40
N LEU A 241 -1.41 -29.00 -10.63
CA LEU A 241 -1.96 -27.70 -10.29
C LEU A 241 -2.46 -27.07 -11.59
N TRP A 242 -3.71 -26.62 -11.60
CA TRP A 242 -4.40 -26.01 -12.73
C TRP A 242 -4.73 -24.55 -12.41
N ASP A 243 -4.70 -23.68 -13.41
CA ASP A 243 -5.27 -22.33 -13.32
C ASP A 243 -6.76 -22.31 -13.70
N SER A 244 -7.44 -21.18 -13.45
CA SER A 244 -8.87 -21.01 -13.74
C SER A 244 -9.24 -21.17 -15.22
N GLY A 245 -8.26 -21.15 -16.13
CA GLY A 245 -8.44 -21.47 -17.55
C GLY A 245 -8.33 -22.96 -17.87
N PHE A 246 -8.33 -23.82 -16.85
CA PHE A 246 -8.10 -25.26 -16.97
C PHE A 246 -6.79 -25.61 -17.67
N LYS A 247 -5.75 -24.78 -17.54
CA LYS A 247 -4.41 -25.10 -18.01
C LYS A 247 -3.57 -25.64 -16.85
N ALA A 248 -2.98 -26.83 -17.06
CA ALA A 248 -2.05 -27.40 -16.09
C ALA A 248 -0.79 -26.53 -16.03
N ILE A 249 -0.62 -25.77 -14.95
CA ILE A 249 0.53 -24.89 -14.74
C ILE A 249 1.72 -25.64 -14.17
N ARG A 250 1.47 -26.74 -13.42
CA ARG A 250 2.55 -27.51 -12.78
C ARG A 250 2.15 -28.96 -12.59
N ARG A 251 3.10 -29.86 -12.85
CA ARG A 251 3.06 -31.25 -12.39
C ARG A 251 4.01 -31.42 -11.21
N ILE A 252 3.50 -32.03 -10.15
CA ILE A 252 4.20 -32.26 -8.89
C ILE A 252 4.35 -33.77 -8.70
N GLY A 253 5.57 -34.28 -8.63
CA GLY A 253 5.84 -35.69 -8.37
C GLY A 253 6.19 -35.96 -6.91
N GLY A 254 6.34 -37.24 -6.56
CA GLY A 254 6.96 -37.64 -5.29
C GLY A 254 6.07 -37.47 -4.06
N LEU A 255 4.75 -37.42 -4.24
CA LEU A 255 3.83 -37.40 -3.11
C LEU A 255 3.99 -38.63 -2.21
N PRO A 256 3.60 -38.53 -0.93
CA PRO A 256 3.42 -39.69 -0.06
C PRO A 256 2.50 -40.73 -0.70
N ARG A 257 2.67 -42.00 -0.34
CA ARG A 257 1.79 -43.08 -0.82
C ARG A 257 0.45 -42.99 -0.11
N ASP A 258 -0.58 -43.50 -0.78
CA ASP A 258 -1.89 -43.76 -0.16
C ASP A 258 -2.52 -42.53 0.49
N LEU A 259 -2.37 -41.35 -0.12
CA LEU A 259 -3.11 -40.17 0.29
C LEU A 259 -4.61 -40.41 0.12
N VAL A 260 -5.40 -40.12 1.16
CA VAL A 260 -6.86 -40.16 1.13
C VAL A 260 -7.45 -38.78 0.93
N GLN A 261 -6.82 -37.74 1.49
CA GLN A 261 -7.28 -36.37 1.38
C GLN A 261 -6.09 -35.41 1.29
N CYS A 262 -6.29 -34.31 0.58
CA CYS A 262 -5.34 -33.22 0.47
C CYS A 262 -6.10 -31.90 0.38
N VAL A 263 -5.74 -30.93 1.21
CA VAL A 263 -6.36 -29.60 1.26
C VAL A 263 -5.27 -28.54 1.06
N LEU A 264 -5.46 -27.65 0.10
CA LEU A 264 -4.60 -26.49 -0.12
C LEU A 264 -4.70 -25.53 1.07
N LEU A 265 -3.54 -25.16 1.63
CA LEU A 265 -3.46 -24.16 2.69
C LEU A 265 -3.15 -22.80 2.04
N ASP A 266 -1.92 -22.57 1.62
CA ASP A 266 -1.47 -21.30 1.04
C ASP A 266 -1.06 -21.52 -0.42
N THR A 267 -1.62 -20.74 -1.34
CA THR A 267 -1.29 -20.84 -2.77
C THR A 267 -0.14 -19.97 -3.22
N GLU A 268 0.25 -18.95 -2.46
CA GLU A 268 1.50 -18.22 -2.71
C GLU A 268 2.69 -19.10 -2.34
N GLN A 269 2.59 -19.83 -1.22
CA GLN A 269 3.63 -20.77 -0.78
C GLN A 269 3.45 -22.18 -1.36
N HIS A 270 2.36 -22.43 -2.09
CA HIS A 270 1.97 -23.71 -2.65
C HIS A 270 2.04 -24.85 -1.61
N SER A 271 1.33 -24.68 -0.50
CA SER A 271 1.30 -25.66 0.58
C SER A 271 0.01 -26.43 0.65
N ALA A 272 0.10 -27.65 1.18
CA ALA A 272 -1.08 -28.48 1.41
C ALA A 272 -0.95 -29.33 2.67
N LEU A 273 -2.06 -29.53 3.36
CA LEU A 273 -2.18 -30.58 4.37
C LEU A 273 -2.73 -31.84 3.70
N ALA A 274 -2.09 -32.97 3.93
CA ALA A 274 -2.54 -34.25 3.42
C ALA A 274 -2.71 -35.28 4.54
N VAL A 275 -3.68 -36.17 4.39
CA VAL A 275 -3.91 -37.32 5.26
C VAL A 275 -3.74 -38.59 4.43
N ASP A 276 -3.01 -39.58 4.96
CA ASP A 276 -2.83 -40.89 4.32
C ASP A 276 -3.77 -41.97 4.89
N LYS A 277 -3.88 -43.12 4.21
CA LYS A 277 -4.73 -44.25 4.66
C LYS A 277 -4.34 -44.81 6.03
N ALA A 278 -3.09 -44.62 6.45
CA ALA A 278 -2.61 -45.04 7.76
C ALA A 278 -3.00 -44.04 8.87
N GLY A 279 -3.62 -42.91 8.51
CA GLY A 279 -4.06 -41.88 9.43
C GLY A 279 -2.97 -40.92 9.86
N ASN A 280 -1.90 -40.78 9.06
CA ASN A 280 -0.89 -39.76 9.29
C ASN A 280 -1.28 -38.45 8.60
N ALA A 281 -1.07 -37.32 9.29
CA ALA A 281 -1.19 -36.00 8.71
C ALA A 281 0.20 -35.43 8.35
N LEU A 282 0.32 -34.92 7.13
CA LEU A 282 1.58 -34.47 6.51
C LEU A 282 1.40 -33.06 5.97
N LEU A 283 2.26 -32.14 6.39
CA LEU A 283 2.37 -30.83 5.74
C LEU A 283 3.31 -30.95 4.54
N LEU A 284 2.81 -30.56 3.37
CA LEU A 284 3.50 -30.65 2.11
C LEU A 284 3.83 -29.26 1.56
N ASP A 285 5.03 -29.14 1.01
CA ASP A 285 5.49 -28.03 0.19
C ASP A 285 5.47 -28.47 -1.28
N LEU A 286 4.67 -27.78 -2.08
CA LEU A 286 4.40 -28.02 -3.50
C LEU A 286 4.99 -26.89 -4.38
N SER A 287 5.86 -26.03 -3.83
CA SER A 287 6.50 -24.93 -4.56
C SER A 287 7.42 -25.42 -5.69
N ALA A 288 7.96 -26.63 -5.56
CA ALA A 288 8.80 -27.29 -6.56
C ALA A 288 8.04 -28.33 -7.41
N HIS A 289 8.69 -28.87 -8.43
CA HIS A 289 8.17 -30.00 -9.24
C HIS A 289 8.09 -31.34 -8.47
N LYS A 290 8.57 -31.37 -7.23
CA LYS A 290 8.51 -32.54 -6.36
C LYS A 290 8.00 -32.11 -4.99
N ALA A 291 6.94 -32.76 -4.52
CA ALA A 291 6.42 -32.51 -3.19
C ALA A 291 7.47 -32.86 -2.13
N ARG A 292 7.63 -31.98 -1.15
CA ARG A 292 8.49 -32.19 0.00
C ARG A 292 7.64 -32.23 1.25
N VAL A 293 7.82 -33.26 2.08
CA VAL A 293 7.20 -33.29 3.42
C VAL A 293 7.97 -32.28 4.28
N VAL A 294 7.29 -31.22 4.71
CA VAL A 294 7.86 -30.19 5.58
C VAL A 294 7.82 -30.67 7.02
N SER A 295 6.69 -31.22 7.43
CA SER A 295 6.44 -31.70 8.78
C SER A 295 5.46 -32.87 8.76
N ARG A 296 5.58 -33.74 9.76
CA ARG A 296 4.62 -34.77 10.09
C ARG A 296 4.00 -34.40 11.42
N LEU A 297 2.68 -34.32 11.47
CA LEU A 297 2.00 -33.97 12.71
C LEU A 297 2.05 -35.16 13.68
N PRO A 298 2.11 -34.90 15.00
CA PRO A 298 2.45 -35.92 16.01
C PRO A 298 1.36 -36.97 16.26
N GLY A 299 0.10 -36.69 15.89
CA GLY A 299 -1.00 -37.64 16.11
C GLY A 299 -1.10 -38.75 15.06
N SER A 300 -2.07 -39.64 15.28
CA SER A 300 -2.41 -40.77 14.41
C SER A 300 -3.92 -40.88 14.22
N ASP A 301 -4.33 -41.81 13.36
CA ASP A 301 -5.75 -42.10 13.08
C ASP A 301 -6.55 -40.92 12.53
N TYR A 302 -5.87 -39.95 11.91
CA TYR A 302 -6.54 -38.89 11.18
C TYR A 302 -7.37 -39.46 10.03
N ARG A 303 -8.60 -38.99 9.88
CA ARG A 303 -9.55 -39.45 8.84
C ARG A 303 -9.92 -38.35 7.86
N VAL A 304 -9.91 -37.11 8.34
CA VAL A 304 -10.31 -35.94 7.56
C VAL A 304 -9.53 -34.72 8.02
N CYS A 305 -9.22 -33.84 7.08
CA CYS A 305 -8.60 -32.54 7.30
C CYS A 305 -9.39 -31.44 6.60
N THR A 306 -9.31 -30.22 7.13
CA THR A 306 -9.83 -29.03 6.47
C THR A 306 -9.07 -27.79 6.94
N ALA A 307 -9.22 -26.69 6.21
CA ALA A 307 -8.68 -25.39 6.56
C ALA A 307 -9.82 -24.37 6.62
N ARG A 308 -9.62 -23.29 7.38
CA ARG A 308 -10.58 -22.18 7.40
C ARG A 308 -10.81 -21.57 6.01
N PRO A 309 -11.98 -20.97 5.76
CA PRO A 309 -12.24 -20.28 4.50
C PRO A 309 -11.14 -19.24 4.18
N ARG A 310 -10.64 -19.22 2.94
CA ARG A 310 -9.53 -18.34 2.54
C ARG A 310 -9.81 -16.86 2.80
N LYS A 311 -11.03 -16.37 2.51
CA LYS A 311 -11.42 -14.98 2.76
C LYS A 311 -11.21 -14.56 4.21
N VAL A 312 -11.57 -15.44 5.15
CA VAL A 312 -11.36 -15.23 6.59
C VAL A 312 -9.87 -15.23 6.92
N ARG A 313 -9.11 -16.17 6.34
CA ARG A 313 -7.65 -16.25 6.52
C ARG A 313 -6.93 -15.00 6.03
N GLN A 314 -7.30 -14.50 4.85
CA GLN A 314 -6.73 -13.29 4.26
C GLN A 314 -7.07 -12.05 5.09
N ALA A 315 -8.35 -11.86 5.45
CA ALA A 315 -8.76 -10.75 6.30
C ALA A 315 -8.03 -10.74 7.65
N ALA A 316 -7.89 -11.91 8.28
CA ALA A 316 -7.19 -12.01 9.55
C ALA A 316 -5.67 -11.78 9.42
N HIS A 317 -5.06 -12.17 8.28
CA HIS A 317 -3.67 -11.86 7.97
C HIS A 317 -3.44 -10.36 7.76
N GLU A 318 -4.29 -9.71 6.96
CA GLU A 318 -4.26 -8.26 6.70
C GLU A 318 -4.43 -7.46 7.99
N GLN A 319 -5.40 -7.84 8.84
CA GLN A 319 -5.60 -7.23 10.16
C GLN A 319 -4.37 -7.36 11.07
N ARG A 320 -3.68 -8.50 11.04
CA ARG A 320 -2.46 -8.71 11.85
C ARG A 320 -1.31 -7.86 11.33
N ILE A 321 -1.06 -7.87 10.02
CA ILE A 321 -0.06 -7.00 9.39
C ILE A 321 -0.35 -5.53 9.74
N HIS A 322 -1.62 -5.12 9.74
CA HIS A 322 -2.02 -3.78 10.16
C HIS A 322 -1.76 -3.51 11.64
N ALA A 323 -2.07 -4.44 12.53
CA ALA A 323 -1.82 -4.30 13.98
C ALA A 323 -0.31 -4.23 14.28
N GLU A 324 0.50 -5.10 13.67
CA GLU A 324 1.97 -5.09 13.78
C GLU A 324 2.54 -3.79 13.25
N ALA A 325 2.12 -3.34 12.07
CA ALA A 325 2.55 -2.06 11.51
C ALA A 325 2.15 -0.88 12.40
N THR A 326 0.97 -0.92 13.00
CA THR A 326 0.50 0.11 13.96
C THR A 326 1.39 0.14 15.20
N GLN A 327 1.71 -1.03 15.76
CA GLN A 327 2.59 -1.13 16.92
C GLN A 327 3.99 -0.60 16.60
N VAL A 328 4.59 -1.04 15.49
CA VAL A 328 5.91 -0.57 15.05
C VAL A 328 5.91 0.93 14.80
N ALA A 329 4.85 1.49 14.20
CA ALA A 329 4.69 2.92 14.00
C ALA A 329 4.59 3.69 15.33
N GLN A 330 3.86 3.18 16.33
CA GLN A 330 3.75 3.79 17.66
C GLN A 330 5.08 3.75 18.43
N GLU A 331 5.80 2.63 18.35
CA GLU A 331 7.14 2.49 18.92
C GLU A 331 8.13 3.47 18.27
N ALA A 332 8.09 3.58 16.94
CA ALA A 332 8.90 4.52 16.19
C ALA A 332 8.58 5.98 16.54
N LEU A 333 7.29 6.37 16.61
CA LEU A 333 6.88 7.71 17.05
C LEU A 333 7.39 8.04 18.46
N SER A 334 7.30 7.07 19.37
CA SER A 334 7.80 7.21 20.74
C SER A 334 9.33 7.37 20.78
N ALA A 335 10.05 6.61 19.95
CA ALA A 335 11.50 6.70 19.82
C ALA A 335 11.95 8.03 19.17
N ILE A 336 11.20 8.55 18.18
CA ILE A 336 11.43 9.87 17.57
C ILE A 336 11.34 10.96 18.65
N GLY A 337 10.34 10.89 19.53
CA GLY A 337 10.21 11.80 20.67
C GLY A 337 11.45 11.82 21.56
N ARG A 338 12.05 10.64 21.82
CA ARG A 338 13.25 10.48 22.66
C ARG A 338 14.58 10.72 21.92
N GLY A 339 14.59 10.70 20.58
CA GLY A 339 15.81 10.81 19.76
C GLY A 339 16.58 9.49 19.61
N GLU A 340 15.91 8.35 19.76
CA GLU A 340 16.52 7.01 19.78
C GLU A 340 16.04 6.15 18.58
N VAL A 341 15.88 6.75 17.40
CA VAL A 341 15.27 6.04 16.27
C VAL A 341 16.27 5.11 15.61
N GLU A 342 16.01 3.81 15.66
CA GLU A 342 16.74 2.82 14.87
C GLU A 342 16.10 2.65 13.48
N GLY A 343 16.92 2.63 12.42
CA GLY A 343 16.43 2.46 11.03
C GLY A 343 15.71 1.13 10.77
N ARG A 344 16.02 0.09 11.54
CA ARG A 344 15.45 -1.26 11.37
C ARG A 344 13.92 -1.32 11.50
N SER A 345 13.34 -0.51 12.39
CA SER A 345 11.89 -0.48 12.59
C SER A 345 11.15 0.15 11.42
N LEU A 346 11.78 1.09 10.71
CA LEU A 346 11.19 1.76 9.55
C LEU A 346 11.26 0.89 8.29
N ASP A 347 12.34 0.11 8.13
CA ASP A 347 12.46 -0.87 7.04
C ASP A 347 11.40 -1.99 7.16
N ALA A 348 11.03 -2.36 8.39
CA ALA A 348 9.95 -3.33 8.63
C ALA A 348 8.59 -2.81 8.15
N LEU A 349 8.31 -1.51 8.30
CA LEU A 349 7.08 -0.90 7.78
C LEU A 349 7.04 -0.90 6.25
N ASP A 350 8.18 -0.61 5.60
CA ASP A 350 8.30 -0.69 4.13
C ASP A 350 8.01 -2.11 3.64
N ALA A 351 8.63 -3.12 4.27
CA ALA A 351 8.43 -4.53 3.92
C ALA A 351 6.99 -5.02 4.15
N ALA A 352 6.26 -4.43 5.10
CA ALA A 352 4.87 -4.73 5.38
C ALA A 352 3.86 -3.99 4.47
N GLY A 353 4.34 -3.21 3.49
CA GLY A 353 3.48 -2.43 2.57
C GLY A 353 3.05 -1.06 3.10
N TYR A 354 3.57 -0.63 4.26
CA TYR A 354 3.28 0.67 4.87
C TYR A 354 4.35 1.72 4.55
N GLY A 355 4.83 1.73 3.30
CA GLY A 355 5.92 2.63 2.89
C GLY A 355 5.59 4.11 3.09
N HIS A 356 4.34 4.50 2.86
CA HIS A 356 3.87 5.86 3.14
C HIS A 356 4.05 6.27 4.62
N VAL A 357 3.83 5.35 5.57
CA VAL A 357 4.04 5.59 7.01
C VAL A 357 5.53 5.68 7.31
N SER A 358 6.33 4.76 6.76
CA SER A 358 7.79 4.78 6.89
C SER A 358 8.38 6.11 6.40
N TYR A 359 7.99 6.60 5.22
CA TYR A 359 8.41 7.90 4.70
C TYR A 359 8.00 9.06 5.61
N ALA A 360 6.77 9.05 6.15
CA ALA A 360 6.30 10.09 7.06
C ALA A 360 7.14 10.17 8.35
N LEU A 361 7.53 9.01 8.88
CA LEU A 361 8.36 8.89 10.09
C LEU A 361 9.81 9.30 9.80
N ARG A 362 10.41 8.81 8.72
CA ARG A 362 11.76 9.22 8.29
C ARG A 362 11.82 10.74 8.03
N ALA A 363 10.79 11.32 7.41
CA ALA A 363 10.70 12.78 7.21
C ALA A 363 10.67 13.54 8.54
N SER A 364 10.04 12.97 9.58
CA SER A 364 9.98 13.58 10.92
C SER A 364 11.33 13.52 11.64
N VAL A 365 12.10 12.45 11.42
CA VAL A 365 13.50 12.36 11.89
C VAL A 365 14.35 13.42 11.21
N ALA A 366 14.27 13.52 9.87
CA ALA A 366 15.00 14.53 9.10
C ALA A 366 14.66 15.97 9.54
N GLU A 367 13.38 16.27 9.80
CA GLU A 367 12.97 17.57 10.36
C GLU A 367 13.61 17.84 11.73
N LYS A 368 13.67 16.83 12.61
CA LYS A 368 14.29 16.96 13.95
C LYS A 368 15.79 17.22 13.86
N ASP A 369 16.45 16.60 12.89
CA ASP A 369 17.88 16.76 12.62
C ASP A 369 18.21 18.04 11.83
N ASN A 370 17.19 18.84 11.49
CA ASN A 370 17.28 20.02 10.61
C ASN A 370 17.78 19.70 9.19
N ASP A 371 17.62 18.47 8.71
CA ASP A 371 17.87 18.07 7.33
C ASP A 371 16.61 18.33 6.48
N LEU A 372 16.45 19.59 6.08
CA LEU A 372 15.29 20.04 5.33
C LEU A 372 15.18 19.40 3.94
N ALA A 373 16.31 19.14 3.28
CA ALA A 373 16.32 18.54 1.95
C ALA A 373 15.81 17.09 1.99
N GLU A 374 16.30 16.31 2.96
CA GLU A 374 15.85 14.94 3.16
C GLU A 374 14.38 14.88 3.60
N ALA A 375 13.95 15.78 4.49
CA ALA A 375 12.54 15.90 4.88
C ALA A 375 11.61 16.17 3.68
N ILE A 376 12.00 17.07 2.78
CA ILE A 376 11.28 17.37 1.53
C ILE A 376 11.22 16.13 0.64
N ARG A 377 12.35 15.45 0.43
CA ARG A 377 12.44 14.26 -0.41
C ARG A 377 11.50 13.16 0.08
N LEU A 378 11.55 12.86 1.38
CA LEU A 378 10.75 11.81 2.00
C LEU A 378 9.25 12.18 2.04
N THR A 379 8.91 13.43 2.33
CA THR A 379 7.50 13.89 2.31
C THR A 379 6.92 13.84 0.90
N ARG A 380 7.73 14.14 -0.14
CA ARG A 380 7.32 13.96 -1.53
C ARG A 380 7.04 12.49 -1.85
N MET A 381 7.96 11.58 -1.48
CA MET A 381 7.76 10.14 -1.67
C MET A 381 6.51 9.63 -0.94
N GLN A 382 6.22 10.16 0.26
CA GLN A 382 4.98 9.88 0.97
C GLN A 382 3.76 10.30 0.15
N VAL A 383 3.71 11.55 -0.33
CA VAL A 383 2.58 12.06 -1.14
C VAL A 383 2.40 11.24 -2.41
N ASP A 384 3.48 10.93 -3.12
CA ASP A 384 3.45 10.16 -4.37
C ASP A 384 2.97 8.71 -4.16
N SER A 385 3.13 8.17 -2.95
CA SER A 385 2.69 6.81 -2.59
C SER A 385 1.23 6.71 -2.12
N LEU A 386 0.57 7.83 -1.82
CA LEU A 386 -0.81 7.85 -1.33
C LEU A 386 -1.80 7.96 -2.51
N PRO A 387 -2.91 7.19 -2.51
CA PRO A 387 -4.01 7.42 -3.45
C PRO A 387 -4.58 8.84 -3.32
N PRO A 388 -5.06 9.46 -4.42
CA PRO A 388 -5.65 10.80 -4.39
C PRO A 388 -6.80 10.95 -3.37
N ASP A 389 -7.59 9.88 -3.20
CA ASP A 389 -8.76 9.86 -2.31
C ASP A 389 -8.42 9.46 -0.86
N ASN A 390 -7.14 9.27 -0.52
CA ASN A 390 -6.74 8.90 0.82
C ASN A 390 -6.95 10.09 1.79
N PRO A 391 -7.60 9.89 2.95
CA PRO A 391 -7.89 10.96 3.91
C PRO A 391 -6.62 11.64 4.46
N PHE A 392 -5.47 10.97 4.43
CA PHE A 392 -4.19 11.51 4.90
C PHE A 392 -3.44 12.32 3.82
N SER A 393 -3.90 12.33 2.57
CA SER A 393 -3.27 13.07 1.47
C SER A 393 -3.27 14.57 1.72
N ALA A 394 -4.38 15.13 2.23
CA ALA A 394 -4.48 16.56 2.51
C ALA A 394 -3.46 17.04 3.57
N GLY A 395 -3.31 16.28 4.66
CA GLY A 395 -2.33 16.58 5.71
C GLY A 395 -0.88 16.47 5.20
N SER A 396 -0.59 15.44 4.40
CA SER A 396 0.74 15.22 3.81
C SER A 396 1.10 16.32 2.82
N LEU A 397 0.15 16.76 1.99
CA LEU A 397 0.33 17.90 1.07
C LEU A 397 0.54 19.22 1.81
N GLN A 398 -0.19 19.45 2.91
CA GLN A 398 0.01 20.64 3.73
C GLN A 398 1.41 20.66 4.37
N ARG A 399 1.87 19.50 4.87
CA ARG A 399 3.23 19.35 5.38
C ARG A 399 4.27 19.61 4.29
N TYR A 400 4.09 19.01 3.11
CA TYR A 400 4.98 19.22 1.98
C TYR A 400 5.06 20.70 1.58
N ARG A 401 3.90 21.38 1.48
CA ARG A 401 3.82 22.81 1.20
C ARG A 401 4.55 23.65 2.26
N ARG A 402 4.41 23.30 3.55
CA ARG A 402 5.14 23.98 4.63
C ARG A 402 6.65 23.84 4.45
N LEU A 403 7.16 22.62 4.22
CA LEU A 403 8.59 22.39 4.02
C LEU A 403 9.13 23.12 2.79
N LEU A 404 8.39 23.13 1.67
CA LEU A 404 8.77 23.90 0.49
C LEU A 404 8.77 25.41 0.76
N SER A 405 7.84 25.90 1.58
CA SER A 405 7.82 27.31 2.00
C SER A 405 9.01 27.65 2.90
N GLU A 406 9.37 26.79 3.85
CA GLU A 406 10.53 26.94 4.72
C GLU A 406 11.83 26.94 3.92
N ALA A 407 11.93 26.10 2.88
CA ALA A 407 13.05 26.07 1.94
C ALA A 407 13.05 27.25 0.95
N GLY A 408 12.00 28.09 0.93
CA GLY A 408 11.87 29.22 0.01
C GLY A 408 11.57 28.82 -1.44
N LEU A 409 11.11 27.59 -1.66
CA LEU A 409 10.82 27.04 -2.99
C LEU A 409 9.40 27.36 -3.49
N LEU A 410 8.52 27.86 -2.62
CA LEU A 410 7.21 28.34 -3.02
C LEU A 410 7.25 29.85 -3.28
N PRO A 411 6.79 30.31 -4.46
CA PRO A 411 6.59 31.73 -4.67
C PRO A 411 5.52 32.25 -3.70
N LEU A 412 5.77 33.43 -3.13
CA LEU A 412 4.87 34.07 -2.16
C LEU A 412 3.49 34.42 -2.76
N SER A 413 3.39 34.48 -4.09
CA SER A 413 2.19 34.75 -4.87
C SER A 413 1.36 33.49 -5.13
N GLY A 414 0.99 32.79 -4.06
CA GLY A 414 -0.05 31.75 -4.08
C GLY A 414 -1.49 32.31 -4.05
N GLN A 415 -1.69 33.58 -4.37
CA GLN A 415 -3.01 34.15 -4.64
C GLN A 415 -2.96 34.78 -6.04
N ASP A 416 -3.71 34.18 -6.96
CA ASP A 416 -4.08 34.62 -8.31
C ASP A 416 -3.11 34.32 -9.47
N GLY A 417 -3.31 33.13 -10.07
CA GLY A 417 -3.34 32.97 -11.53
C GLY A 417 -2.12 32.33 -12.23
N PRO A 418 -2.34 31.41 -13.20
CA PRO A 418 -1.27 30.86 -14.02
C PRO A 418 -0.95 31.78 -15.20
N GLY A 419 0.28 32.28 -15.27
CA GLY A 419 0.83 32.84 -16.51
C GLY A 419 1.73 34.05 -16.32
N ALA A 420 3.02 33.83 -16.05
CA ALA A 420 4.05 34.84 -16.34
C ALA A 420 5.45 34.22 -16.43
N HIS A 421 5.90 33.93 -17.66
CA HIS A 421 7.28 34.06 -18.14
C HIS A 421 7.23 34.04 -19.68
N PRO A 422 8.24 34.55 -20.43
CA PRO A 422 9.39 35.35 -20.05
C PRO A 422 9.38 36.74 -20.73
N CYS A 423 10.37 37.58 -20.39
CA CYS A 423 10.63 38.90 -20.95
C CYS A 423 10.43 38.97 -22.47
N GLY A 424 9.30 39.53 -22.90
CA GLY A 424 8.88 39.55 -24.31
C GLY A 424 7.99 40.74 -24.65
N SER A 425 8.53 41.95 -24.45
CA SER A 425 8.10 43.21 -25.07
C SER A 425 6.72 43.80 -24.68
N GLN A 426 6.76 45.14 -24.56
CA GLN A 426 5.65 46.09 -24.66
C GLN A 426 4.84 46.41 -23.38
N ASN A 427 5.50 47.08 -22.42
CA ASN A 427 5.11 48.45 -22.08
C ASN A 427 6.29 49.20 -21.43
N ARG A 428 6.42 50.50 -21.72
CA ARG A 428 7.59 51.36 -21.40
C ARG A 428 7.69 51.79 -19.92
N ASP A 429 7.15 51.00 -19.01
CA ASP A 429 7.26 51.23 -17.58
C ASP A 429 8.29 50.27 -16.97
N ALA A 430 9.11 50.77 -16.05
CA ALA A 430 10.35 50.14 -15.59
C ALA A 430 10.23 48.64 -15.26
N PRO A 431 11.25 47.80 -15.53
CA PRO A 431 11.21 46.38 -15.24
C PRO A 431 10.85 46.11 -13.77
N HIS A 432 9.83 45.27 -13.57
CA HIS A 432 9.47 44.75 -12.26
C HIS A 432 10.30 43.50 -11.96
N LEU A 433 11.09 43.54 -10.90
CA LEU A 433 11.90 42.40 -10.45
C LEU A 433 11.41 41.89 -9.11
N GLU A 434 11.07 40.61 -9.04
CA GLU A 434 10.78 39.91 -7.79
C GLU A 434 12.07 39.26 -7.28
N VAL A 435 12.56 39.75 -6.14
CA VAL A 435 13.79 39.28 -5.51
C VAL A 435 13.43 38.53 -4.25
N MET A 436 13.69 37.24 -4.21
CA MET A 436 13.43 36.38 -3.07
C MET A 436 14.55 36.52 -2.03
N ALA A 437 14.19 36.66 -0.77
CA ALA A 437 15.15 36.51 0.32
C ALA A 437 15.48 35.03 0.48
N MET A 438 16.76 34.68 0.55
CA MET A 438 17.17 33.29 0.81
C MET A 438 16.85 32.94 2.28
N PRO A 439 16.09 31.87 2.54
CA PRO A 439 15.84 31.41 3.91
C PRO A 439 17.07 30.74 4.54
N GLY A 440 18.11 30.45 3.76
CA GLY A 440 19.36 29.84 4.19
C GLY A 440 20.51 30.12 3.22
N THR A 441 21.37 29.12 3.00
CA THR A 441 22.47 29.19 2.03
C THR A 441 22.01 28.80 0.62
N MET A 442 22.79 29.13 -0.41
CA MET A 442 22.47 28.76 -1.79
C MET A 442 22.56 27.23 -1.98
N GLU A 443 23.49 26.61 -1.27
CA GLU A 443 23.73 25.17 -1.18
C GLU A 443 22.45 24.49 -0.68
N THR A 444 21.94 24.90 0.49
CA THR A 444 20.71 24.35 1.08
C THR A 444 19.51 24.53 0.15
N LEU A 445 19.38 25.69 -0.49
CA LEU A 445 18.32 25.95 -1.45
C LEU A 445 18.38 24.98 -2.64
N CYS A 446 19.55 24.81 -3.25
CA CYS A 446 19.74 23.91 -4.39
C CYS A 446 19.53 22.44 -4.01
N GLU A 447 19.97 22.03 -2.82
CA GLU A 447 19.73 20.69 -2.27
C GLU A 447 18.24 20.43 -2.07
N CYS A 448 17.53 21.34 -1.39
CA CYS A 448 16.09 21.25 -1.17
C CYS A 448 15.30 21.25 -2.49
N ALA A 449 15.69 22.09 -3.46
CA ALA A 449 15.06 22.15 -4.78
C ALA A 449 15.24 20.84 -5.54
N THR A 450 16.44 20.25 -5.45
CA THR A 450 16.75 18.97 -6.07
C THR A 450 15.93 17.85 -5.44
N ALA A 451 15.82 17.82 -4.11
CA ALA A 451 14.94 16.90 -3.38
C ALA A 451 13.46 17.04 -3.78
N ALA A 452 12.99 18.28 -3.95
CA ALA A 452 11.64 18.57 -4.43
C ALA A 452 11.42 18.21 -5.91
N GLY A 453 12.49 18.04 -6.70
CA GLY A 453 12.41 17.88 -8.14
C GLY A 453 11.99 19.16 -8.87
N ILE A 454 12.27 20.33 -8.28
CA ILE A 454 11.92 21.64 -8.80
C ILE A 454 13.21 22.38 -9.20
N PRO A 455 13.29 22.99 -10.40
CA PRO A 455 14.43 23.83 -10.74
C PRO A 455 14.40 25.10 -9.90
N VAL A 456 15.54 25.50 -9.36
CA VAL A 456 15.65 26.82 -8.71
C VAL A 456 15.53 27.90 -9.79
N THR A 457 14.58 28.80 -9.61
CA THR A 457 14.32 29.91 -10.54
C THR A 457 14.29 31.24 -9.79
N GLY A 458 14.22 32.36 -10.53
CA GLY A 458 14.05 33.70 -9.96
C GLY A 458 15.34 34.38 -9.51
N CYS A 459 15.19 35.55 -8.87
CA CYS A 459 16.31 36.38 -8.42
C CYS A 459 16.47 36.28 -6.90
N TRP A 460 17.69 36.03 -6.43
CA TRP A 460 17.96 35.73 -5.02
C TRP A 460 18.84 36.79 -4.38
N HIS A 461 18.40 37.33 -3.24
CA HIS A 461 19.20 38.24 -2.45
C HIS A 461 20.37 37.48 -1.78
N ILE A 462 21.60 37.83 -2.15
CA ILE A 462 22.83 37.21 -1.62
C ILE A 462 23.36 37.98 -0.40
N LYS A 463 23.49 39.31 -0.52
CA LYS A 463 24.17 40.14 0.48
C LYS A 463 23.73 41.61 0.43
N SER A 464 23.44 42.15 1.61
CA SER A 464 23.33 43.59 1.85
C SER A 464 24.69 44.20 2.17
N LEU A 465 24.93 45.42 1.70
CA LEU A 465 26.10 46.22 2.05
C LEU A 465 25.70 47.39 2.96
N SER A 466 26.68 48.02 3.59
CA SER A 466 26.44 49.12 4.53
C SER A 466 25.61 50.24 3.89
N ALA A 467 24.48 50.56 4.52
CA ALA A 467 23.59 51.61 4.06
C ALA A 467 24.29 52.98 4.05
N ILE A 468 24.04 53.75 3.00
CA ILE A 468 24.58 55.10 2.83
C ILE A 468 23.48 56.09 3.21
N ASN A 469 23.71 56.86 4.27
CA ASN A 469 22.78 57.90 4.72
C ASN A 469 22.81 59.11 3.77
N CYS A 470 21.67 59.48 3.20
CA CYS A 470 21.57 60.64 2.29
C CYS A 470 21.19 61.96 3.00
N GLY A 471 21.13 61.98 4.33
CA GLY A 471 20.93 63.19 5.13
C GLY A 471 19.68 63.97 4.74
N GLY A 472 18.56 63.29 4.53
CA GLY A 472 17.28 63.86 4.11
C GLY A 472 17.13 64.13 2.60
N THR A 473 18.16 63.88 1.79
CA THR A 473 18.08 64.07 0.34
C THR A 473 17.33 62.90 -0.29
N GLN A 474 16.17 63.16 -0.90
CA GLN A 474 15.45 62.15 -1.67
C GLN A 474 16.18 61.85 -2.99
N VAL A 475 16.59 60.59 -3.17
CA VAL A 475 17.27 60.13 -4.38
C VAL A 475 16.33 59.21 -5.15
N ALA A 476 15.78 59.72 -6.26
CA ALA A 476 14.98 58.91 -7.18
C ALA A 476 15.90 57.97 -8.00
N PRO A 477 15.49 56.71 -8.28
CA PRO A 477 16.25 55.76 -9.10
C PRO A 477 16.65 56.30 -10.46
N THR A 478 15.74 57.00 -11.14
CA THR A 478 15.97 57.60 -12.46
C THR A 478 17.07 58.65 -12.42
N ARG A 479 17.06 59.51 -11.39
CA ARG A 479 18.10 60.52 -11.16
C ARG A 479 19.44 59.89 -10.85
N PHE A 480 19.44 58.84 -10.04
CA PHE A 480 20.67 58.11 -9.73
C PHE A 480 21.26 57.44 -10.98
N ALA A 481 20.44 56.70 -11.73
CA ALA A 481 20.85 56.00 -12.94
C ALA A 481 21.41 56.97 -13.99
N ALA A 482 20.73 58.09 -14.25
CA ALA A 482 21.22 59.12 -15.16
C ALA A 482 22.59 59.67 -14.73
N LYS A 483 22.73 60.05 -13.46
CA LYS A 483 23.99 60.59 -12.94
C LYS A 483 25.13 59.58 -12.93
N TYR A 484 24.81 58.30 -12.69
CA TYR A 484 25.78 57.23 -12.78
C TYR A 484 26.30 57.08 -14.22
N ASN A 485 25.38 57.07 -15.18
CA ASN A 485 25.72 56.94 -16.60
C ASN A 485 26.54 58.15 -17.11
N ASP A 486 26.31 59.36 -16.59
CA ASP A 486 27.11 60.56 -16.89
C ASP A 486 28.58 60.44 -16.45
N VAL A 487 28.88 59.63 -15.44
CA VAL A 487 30.27 59.38 -14.99
C VAL A 487 31.03 58.48 -15.99
N GLY A 488 30.35 57.96 -17.02
CA GLY A 488 30.97 57.31 -18.18
C GLY A 488 31.57 55.93 -17.88
N ARG A 489 31.06 55.22 -16.86
CA ARG A 489 31.58 53.90 -16.45
C ARG A 489 30.58 52.80 -16.78
N ALA A 490 31.06 51.74 -17.43
CA ALA A 490 30.31 50.50 -17.59
C ALA A 490 30.25 49.72 -16.25
N PRO A 491 29.16 48.98 -15.97
CA PRO A 491 27.95 48.80 -16.79
C PRO A 491 26.94 49.96 -16.66
N MET A 492 26.06 50.12 -17.66
CA MET A 492 24.98 51.12 -17.64
C MET A 492 23.95 50.82 -16.56
N ALA A 493 23.56 51.86 -15.81
CA ALA A 493 22.52 51.80 -14.79
C ALA A 493 21.11 51.90 -15.40
N CYS A 494 20.21 51.01 -15.00
CA CYS A 494 18.80 51.02 -15.42
C CYS A 494 17.86 51.13 -14.21
N PRO A 495 16.94 52.11 -14.16
CA PRO A 495 15.94 52.18 -13.09
C PRO A 495 14.96 51.00 -13.17
N ALA A 496 14.55 50.48 -12.02
CA ALA A 496 13.63 49.34 -11.89
C ALA A 496 12.77 49.46 -10.63
N THR A 497 11.70 48.67 -10.59
CA THR A 497 10.89 48.49 -9.38
C THR A 497 11.18 47.10 -8.83
N MET A 498 11.55 47.00 -7.55
CA MET A 498 11.93 45.74 -6.92
C MET A 498 10.97 45.40 -5.79
N ARG A 499 10.47 44.17 -5.79
CA ARG A 499 9.74 43.61 -4.65
C ARG A 499 10.65 42.61 -3.96
N LEU A 500 11.03 42.89 -2.71
CA LEU A 500 11.68 41.88 -1.88
C LEU A 500 10.62 40.92 -1.35
N GLY A 501 10.78 39.64 -1.66
CA GLY A 501 10.03 38.55 -1.04
C GLY A 501 10.38 38.45 0.45
N ASN A 502 9.37 38.14 1.26
CA ASN A 502 9.35 38.04 2.74
C ASN A 502 9.05 39.32 3.53
N THR A 503 8.86 40.46 2.87
CA THR A 503 8.34 41.68 3.51
C THR A 503 6.87 41.90 3.14
N SER A 504 6.09 42.57 4.01
CA SER A 504 4.67 42.89 3.79
C SER A 504 4.39 43.33 2.35
N PRO A 505 3.26 42.96 1.72
CA PRO A 505 2.91 43.36 0.34
C PRO A 505 3.05 44.87 0.05
N SER A 506 3.07 45.69 1.10
CA SER A 506 3.26 47.15 1.06
C SER A 506 4.72 47.62 0.84
N SER A 507 5.72 46.75 0.91
CA SER A 507 7.15 47.14 0.85
C SER A 507 7.73 47.03 -0.57
N VAL A 508 7.09 47.67 -1.55
CA VAL A 508 7.70 47.82 -2.88
C VAL A 508 8.88 48.79 -2.73
N ARG A 509 10.09 48.33 -3.07
CA ARG A 509 11.30 49.15 -3.06
C ARG A 509 11.60 49.67 -4.46
N GLN A 510 12.07 50.90 -4.52
CA GLN A 510 12.61 51.48 -5.74
C GLN A 510 14.05 50.98 -5.91
N ALA A 511 14.49 50.64 -7.12
CA ALA A 511 15.81 50.05 -7.34
C ALA A 511 16.48 50.58 -8.62
N VAL A 512 17.80 50.45 -8.68
CA VAL A 512 18.59 50.62 -9.92
C VAL A 512 19.38 49.35 -10.16
N LEU A 513 19.18 48.76 -11.34
CA LEU A 513 19.83 47.55 -11.80
C LEU A 513 21.13 47.89 -12.52
N PHE A 514 22.16 47.09 -12.22
CA PHE A 514 23.43 47.07 -12.92
C PHE A 514 23.60 45.68 -13.51
N PRO A 515 23.18 45.47 -14.77
CA PRO A 515 23.46 44.22 -15.45
C PRO A 515 24.98 44.07 -15.54
N MET A 516 25.52 43.00 -14.96
CA MET A 516 26.87 42.57 -15.31
C MET A 516 26.81 42.02 -16.75
N GLU A 517 27.95 41.95 -17.45
CA GLU A 517 28.06 41.61 -18.89
C GLU A 517 27.04 40.59 -19.43
N GLN A 518 26.63 40.78 -20.70
CA GLN A 518 25.77 39.83 -21.41
C GLN A 518 26.33 38.41 -21.30
N GLY A 519 25.57 37.52 -20.66
CA GLY A 519 25.95 36.13 -20.39
C GLY A 519 26.35 35.82 -18.94
N SER A 520 26.39 36.82 -18.04
CA SER A 520 26.68 36.60 -16.63
C SER A 520 25.41 36.45 -15.77
N SER A 521 25.40 35.47 -14.87
CA SER A 521 24.29 35.09 -13.96
C SER A 521 24.06 36.07 -12.79
N ILE A 522 24.49 37.32 -12.93
CA ILE A 522 24.63 38.27 -11.81
C ILE A 522 24.08 39.62 -12.19
N SER A 523 23.20 40.14 -11.35
CA SER A 523 22.76 41.54 -11.42
C SER A 523 23.05 42.20 -10.08
N LEU A 524 23.89 43.23 -10.05
CA LEU A 524 23.97 44.05 -8.84
C LEU A 524 22.74 44.97 -8.83
N ILE A 525 22.03 45.00 -7.71
CA ILE A 525 20.82 45.81 -7.57
C ILE A 525 21.00 46.79 -6.42
N LEU A 526 21.10 48.07 -6.74
CA LEU A 526 21.06 49.09 -5.70
C LEU A 526 19.61 49.33 -5.28
N GLY A 527 19.27 48.88 -4.07
CA GLY A 527 17.96 49.14 -3.47
C GLY A 527 17.91 50.51 -2.82
N PHE A 528 16.82 51.24 -3.05
CA PHE A 528 16.48 52.47 -2.34
C PHE A 528 15.42 52.14 -1.30
N GLU A 529 15.74 52.37 -0.03
CA GLU A 529 14.75 52.27 1.04
C GLU A 529 14.54 53.65 1.68
N SER A 530 13.35 54.23 1.48
CA SER A 530 12.94 55.46 2.15
C SER A 530 12.12 55.09 3.38
N LYS A 531 12.71 55.20 4.57
CA LYS A 531 12.03 55.00 5.86
C LYS A 531 11.92 56.34 6.58
N GLY A 532 10.69 56.79 6.85
CA GLY A 532 10.43 57.91 7.77
C GLY A 532 11.02 59.27 7.35
N GLY A 533 11.07 59.57 6.05
CA GLY A 533 11.58 60.86 5.54
C GLY A 533 13.10 60.96 5.41
N PHE A 534 13.85 59.93 5.80
CA PHE A 534 15.28 59.82 5.52
C PHE A 534 15.52 58.78 4.43
N SER A 535 16.18 59.18 3.34
CA SER A 535 16.60 58.25 2.29
C SER A 535 17.92 57.60 2.70
N ALA A 536 17.89 56.30 2.98
CA ALA A 536 19.09 55.48 3.04
C ALA A 536 19.15 54.66 1.75
N VAL A 537 20.34 54.55 1.17
CA VAL A 537 20.55 53.70 0.00
C VAL A 537 21.34 52.48 0.44
N GLU A 538 20.77 51.31 0.22
CA GLU A 538 21.35 50.03 0.60
C GLU A 538 21.71 49.26 -0.67
N PRO A 539 23.00 49.12 -0.99
CA PRO A 539 23.41 48.27 -2.10
C PRO A 539 23.10 46.81 -1.78
N ILE A 540 22.40 46.13 -2.70
CA ILE A 540 22.00 44.73 -2.56
C ILE A 540 22.60 43.91 -3.71
N VAL A 541 23.23 42.79 -3.38
CA VAL A 541 23.74 41.84 -4.37
C VAL A 541 22.69 40.80 -4.65
N VAL A 542 22.30 40.65 -5.93
CA VAL A 542 21.30 39.69 -6.36
C VAL A 542 21.90 38.70 -7.36
N PHE A 543 21.63 37.42 -7.12
CA PHE A 543 21.95 36.34 -8.03
C PHE A 543 20.77 36.07 -8.95
N SER A 544 21.00 35.93 -10.25
CA SER A 544 19.96 35.58 -11.21
C SER A 544 20.51 34.48 -12.13
N PRO A 545 20.13 33.21 -11.93
CA PRO A 545 20.67 32.11 -12.70
C PRO A 545 20.35 32.31 -14.19
N VAL A 546 21.33 32.01 -15.04
CA VAL A 546 21.11 32.01 -16.49
C VAL A 546 20.21 30.82 -16.82
N PRO A 547 19.12 31.02 -17.57
CA PRO A 547 18.30 29.90 -18.00
C PRO A 547 19.14 28.91 -18.81
N VAL A 548 19.25 27.68 -18.30
CA VAL A 548 19.96 26.59 -18.98
C VAL A 548 19.08 26.05 -20.11
N SER A 549 19.70 25.62 -21.21
CA SER A 549 19.00 25.06 -22.38
C SER A 549 18.05 23.91 -22.04
N ASP A 550 17.04 23.75 -22.87
CA ASP A 550 16.09 22.64 -22.79
C ASP A 550 16.82 21.30 -22.91
N GLY A 551 16.52 20.36 -22.00
CA GLY A 551 17.08 19.01 -21.97
C GLY A 551 17.96 18.67 -20.75
N THR A 552 18.38 19.64 -19.94
CA THR A 552 19.12 19.35 -18.69
C THR A 552 18.17 18.90 -17.60
N SER A 553 18.50 17.82 -16.87
CA SER A 553 17.71 17.37 -15.72
C SER A 553 17.64 18.45 -14.64
N VAL A 554 16.59 18.43 -13.81
CA VAL A 554 16.44 19.40 -12.70
C VAL A 554 17.65 19.40 -11.77
N ALA A 555 18.14 18.22 -11.40
CA ALA A 555 19.35 18.09 -10.58
C ALA A 555 20.58 18.71 -11.28
N GLY A 556 20.77 18.44 -12.58
CA GLY A 556 21.86 19.05 -13.35
C GLY A 556 21.77 20.57 -13.41
N ARG A 557 20.56 21.12 -13.55
CA ARG A 557 20.32 22.57 -13.53
C ARG A 557 20.67 23.19 -12.18
N ASN A 558 20.26 22.57 -11.07
CA ASN A 558 20.54 23.06 -9.72
C ASN A 558 22.04 22.95 -9.38
N VAL A 559 22.73 21.88 -9.82
CA VAL A 559 24.19 21.75 -9.66
C VAL A 559 24.93 22.82 -10.46
N GLN A 560 24.53 23.08 -11.70
CA GLN A 560 25.13 24.14 -12.51
C GLN A 560 24.91 25.51 -11.88
N MET A 561 23.70 25.77 -11.36
CA MET A 561 23.39 27.01 -10.64
C MET A 561 24.32 27.21 -9.44
N LEU A 562 24.54 26.16 -8.65
CA LEU A 562 25.42 26.23 -7.49
C LEU A 562 26.88 26.45 -7.89
N ALA A 563 27.33 25.79 -8.96
CA ALA A 563 28.67 26.00 -9.53
C ALA A 563 28.85 27.45 -10.01
N ASP A 564 27.85 28.01 -10.70
CA ASP A 564 27.84 29.42 -11.14
C ASP A 564 27.90 30.37 -9.93
N TYR A 565 27.15 30.09 -8.88
CA TYR A 565 27.17 30.86 -7.62
C TYR A 565 28.54 30.81 -6.93
N HIS A 566 29.16 29.64 -6.82
CA HIS A 566 30.49 29.51 -6.21
C HIS A 566 31.58 30.18 -7.04
N HIS A 567 31.58 29.97 -8.36
CA HIS A 567 32.50 30.64 -9.26
C HIS A 567 32.38 32.16 -9.13
N LEU A 568 31.14 32.65 -9.07
CA LEU A 568 30.83 34.05 -8.80
C LEU A 568 31.43 34.56 -7.48
N MET A 569 31.15 33.88 -6.37
CA MET A 569 31.55 34.34 -5.04
C MET A 569 33.07 34.18 -4.80
N GLY A 570 33.70 33.23 -5.50
CA GLY A 570 35.13 32.98 -5.47
C GLY A 570 35.96 33.90 -6.36
N SER A 571 35.42 34.38 -7.48
CA SER A 571 36.15 35.13 -8.50
C SER A 571 36.63 36.50 -8.02
N ASP A 572 37.96 36.70 -8.02
CA ASP A 572 38.58 37.98 -7.66
C ASP A 572 38.23 39.09 -8.67
N ALA A 573 38.01 38.74 -9.94
CA ALA A 573 37.51 39.67 -10.94
C ALA A 573 36.12 40.19 -10.57
N THR A 574 35.22 39.32 -10.10
CA THR A 574 33.90 39.72 -9.64
C THR A 574 33.99 40.60 -8.38
N LYS A 575 34.84 40.23 -7.41
CA LYS A 575 35.05 41.05 -6.20
C LYS A 575 35.59 42.45 -6.54
N ALA A 576 36.58 42.53 -7.43
CA ALA A 576 37.15 43.80 -7.88
C ALA A 576 36.11 44.66 -8.59
N ARG A 577 35.30 44.06 -9.45
CA ARG A 577 34.22 44.75 -10.17
C ARG A 577 33.11 45.23 -9.23
N LEU A 578 32.72 44.40 -8.26
CA LEU A 578 31.76 44.77 -7.23
C LEU A 578 32.27 45.95 -6.39
N ALA A 579 33.54 45.90 -5.96
CA ALA A 579 34.18 47.00 -5.22
C ALA A 579 34.20 48.30 -6.03
N GLU A 580 34.51 48.22 -7.32
CA GLU A 580 34.49 49.37 -8.22
C GLU A 580 33.09 49.95 -8.39
N LEU A 581 32.09 49.10 -8.59
CA LEU A 581 30.70 49.48 -8.74
C LEU A 581 30.15 50.15 -7.47
N ILE A 582 30.48 49.63 -6.28
CA ILE A 582 30.13 50.24 -4.98
C ILE A 582 30.81 51.60 -4.85
N ARG A 583 32.09 51.71 -5.21
CA ARG A 583 32.86 52.95 -5.12
C ARG A 583 32.28 54.03 -6.03
N THR A 584 31.99 53.70 -7.29
CA THR A 584 31.36 54.62 -8.25
C THR A 584 29.97 55.02 -7.78
N SER A 585 29.16 54.07 -7.32
CA SER A 585 27.82 54.33 -6.80
C SER A 585 27.83 55.27 -5.60
N THR A 586 28.76 55.05 -4.66
CA THR A 586 28.98 55.91 -3.49
C THR A 586 29.38 57.32 -3.92
N HIS A 587 30.28 57.44 -4.91
CA HIS A 587 30.69 58.73 -5.46
C HIS A 587 29.51 59.49 -6.08
N VAL A 588 28.70 58.80 -6.89
CA VAL A 588 27.49 59.36 -7.52
C VAL A 588 26.48 59.83 -6.46
N LEU A 589 26.22 59.00 -5.43
CA LEU A 589 25.35 59.38 -4.32
C LEU A 589 25.85 60.64 -3.62
N ARG A 590 27.14 60.69 -3.25
CA ARG A 590 27.74 61.87 -2.61
C ARG A 590 27.58 63.11 -3.48
N ARG A 591 27.78 62.99 -4.80
CA ARG A 591 27.61 64.10 -5.74
C ARG A 591 26.16 64.60 -5.78
N ILE A 592 25.18 63.69 -5.86
CA ILE A 592 23.75 64.03 -5.83
C ILE A 592 23.39 64.73 -4.51
N ILE A 593 23.91 64.26 -3.38
CA ILE A 593 23.67 64.84 -2.05
C ILE A 593 24.26 66.26 -1.99
N THR A 594 25.51 66.44 -2.40
CA THR A 594 26.18 67.76 -2.42
C THR A 594 25.47 68.75 -3.34
N GLU A 595 25.12 68.33 -4.56
CA GLU A 595 24.38 69.17 -5.52
C GLU A 595 23.02 69.60 -4.95
N SER A 596 22.29 68.67 -4.32
CA SER A 596 20.99 68.99 -3.70
C SER A 596 21.12 69.96 -2.53
N ARG A 597 22.16 69.83 -1.70
CA ARG A 597 22.44 70.80 -0.61
C ARG A 597 22.80 72.19 -1.15
N SER A 598 23.62 72.27 -2.20
CA SER A 598 24.02 73.56 -2.79
C SER A 598 22.83 74.33 -3.42
N LEU A 599 21.85 73.61 -3.96
CA LEU A 599 20.60 74.18 -4.48
C LEU A 599 19.69 74.72 -3.37
N CYS A 600 19.68 74.07 -2.20
CA CYS A 600 18.96 74.58 -1.02
C CYS A 600 19.58 75.86 -0.45
N PHE A 601 20.91 75.97 -0.44
CA PHE A 601 21.60 77.20 0.00
C PHE A 601 21.32 78.39 -0.93
N ARG A 602 21.34 78.19 -2.25
CA ARG A 602 21.01 79.28 -3.21
C ARG A 602 19.55 79.76 -3.16
N LYS A 603 18.62 78.90 -2.74
CA LYS A 603 17.21 79.29 -2.53
C LYS A 603 16.97 79.98 -1.18
N GLY A 604 17.93 79.92 -0.25
CA GLY A 604 17.85 80.58 1.06
C GLY A 604 18.29 82.06 1.06
N GLU A 605 18.89 82.56 -0.02
CA GLU A 605 19.37 83.95 -0.15
C GLU A 605 18.44 84.87 -0.96
N VAL A 606 17.25 84.41 -1.35
CA VAL A 606 16.20 85.28 -1.87
C VAL A 606 15.07 85.34 -0.84
N LYS A 607 15.21 86.26 0.10
CA LYS A 607 14.13 86.78 0.93
C LYS A 607 14.02 88.27 0.69
#